data_AF-A0AB36V0N7-F1
#
_entry.id   AF-A0AB36V0N7-F1
#
_cell.length_a   1.000
_cell.length_b   1.000
_cell.length_c   1.000
_cell.angle_alpha   90.00
_cell.angle_beta   90.00
_cell.angle_gamma   90.00
#
_symmetry.space_group_name_H-M   'P 1'
#
loop_
_entity.id
_entity.type
_entity.pdbx_description
1 polymer ?
#
loop_
_entity_poly.entity_id
_entity_poly.type
_entity_poly.pdbx_seq_one_letter_code
_entity_poly.pdbx_strand_id
1 'polypeptide(L)' 'MNNIRLASDKRLKKVIQSIHLKHKEYGYPRMKIALEEEGYFINHKKVYRLMSELNIQSII' A
#
# COMPACT_ATOMS: atom_id res chain seq x y z
N MET A 1 -16.52 -17.34 -2.87
CA MET A 1 -16.73 -15.87 -2.92
C MET A 1 -15.49 -15.11 -2.45
N ASN A 2 -14.46 -14.97 -3.29
CA ASN A 2 -13.19 -14.27 -2.96
C ASN A 2 -12.94 -12.99 -3.79
N ASN A 3 -13.85 -12.66 -4.72
CA ASN A 3 -13.59 -11.65 -5.76
C ASN A 3 -13.59 -10.20 -5.27
N ILE A 4 -14.38 -9.85 -4.25
CA ILE A 4 -14.45 -8.47 -3.74
C ILE A 4 -13.14 -8.06 -3.06
N ARG A 5 -12.53 -9.00 -2.33
CA ARG A 5 -11.25 -8.78 -1.64
C ARG A 5 -10.09 -8.65 -2.61
N LEU A 6 -10.06 -9.49 -3.65
CA LEU A 6 -9.06 -9.40 -4.72
C LEU A 6 -9.17 -8.08 -5.51
N ALA A 7 -10.39 -7.63 -5.81
CA ALA A 7 -10.61 -6.37 -6.53
C ALA A 7 -10.18 -5.14 -5.70
N SER A 8 -10.50 -5.13 -4.41
CA SER A 8 -10.07 -4.05 -3.49
C SER A 8 -8.56 -4.05 -3.27
N ASP A 9 -7.92 -5.21 -3.13
CA ASP A 9 -6.47 -5.32 -3.01
C ASP A 9 -5.78 -4.87 -4.31
N LYS A 10 -6.33 -5.18 -5.49
CA LYS A 10 -5.80 -4.70 -6.78
C LYS A 10 -5.82 -3.16 -6.87
N ARG A 11 -6.87 -2.50 -6.38
CA ARG A 11 -6.95 -1.03 -6.33
C ARG A 11 -5.93 -0.46 -5.36
N LEU A 12 -5.85 -1.01 -4.13
CA LEU A 12 -4.87 -0.58 -3.12
C LEU A 12 -3.43 -0.73 -3.61
N LYS A 13 -3.09 -1.84 -4.29
CA LYS A 13 -1.76 -2.05 -4.87
C LYS A 13 -1.36 -0.95 -5.85
N LYS A 14 -2.29 -0.50 -6.71
CA LYS A 14 -2.04 0.59 -7.66
C LYS A 14 -1.76 1.92 -6.93
N VAL A 15 -2.52 2.20 -5.86
CA VAL A 15 -2.33 3.41 -5.06
C VAL A 15 -0.97 3.37 -4.34
N ILE A 16 -0.63 2.23 -3.70
CA ILE A 16 0.67 2.02 -3.06
C ILE A 16 1.83 2.25 -4.05
N GLN A 17 1.73 1.70 -5.26
CA GLN A 17 2.74 1.93 -6.32
C GLN A 17 2.84 3.41 -6.69
N SER A 18 1.71 4.10 -6.88
CA SER A 18 1.68 5.53 -7.20
C SER A 18 2.34 6.39 -6.12
N ILE A 19 2.06 6.11 -4.84
CA ILE A 19 2.67 6.81 -3.71
C ILE A 19 4.17 6.51 -3.67
N HIS A 20 4.57 5.24 -3.80
CA HIS A 20 5.98 4.84 -3.75
C HIS A 20 6.81 5.42 -4.90
N LEU A 21 6.23 5.60 -6.08
CA LEU A 21 6.90 6.28 -7.20
C LEU A 21 7.25 7.74 -6.88
N LYS A 22 6.42 8.41 -6.08
CA LYS A 22 6.66 9.79 -5.61
C LYS A 22 7.59 9.82 -4.38
N HIS A 23 7.47 8.83 -3.50
CA HIS A 23 8.16 8.75 -2.21
C HIS A 23 8.80 7.36 -2.02
N LYS A 24 10.00 7.18 -2.59
CA LYS A 24 10.71 5.88 -2.54
C LYS A 24 11.24 5.55 -1.14
N GLU A 25 11.39 6.55 -0.29
CA GLU A 25 11.80 6.48 1.11
C GLU A 25 10.68 6.06 2.07
N TYR A 26 9.47 5.82 1.55
CA TYR A 26 8.34 5.40 2.37
C TYR A 26 8.32 3.88 2.54
N GLY A 27 8.76 3.44 3.72
CA GLY A 27 8.42 2.12 4.25
C GLY A 27 6.94 2.03 4.66
N TYR A 28 6.50 0.83 5.06
CA TYR A 28 5.09 0.57 5.38
C TYR A 28 4.46 1.51 6.44
N PRO A 29 5.18 2.04 7.46
CA PRO A 29 4.58 2.98 8.40
C PRO A 29 4.20 4.32 7.75
N ARG A 30 5.08 4.87 6.91
CA ARG A 30 4.81 6.12 6.16
C ARG A 30 3.79 5.90 5.05
N MET A 31 3.86 4.74 4.39
CA MET A 31 2.87 4.34 3.39
C MET A 31 1.45 4.26 3.98
N LYS A 32 1.29 3.79 5.22
CA LYS A 32 -0.01 3.81 5.91
C LYS A 32 -0.57 5.23 6.04
N ILE A 33 0.25 6.18 6.48
CA ILE A 33 -0.16 7.57 6.68
C ILE A 33 -0.59 8.18 5.33
N ALA A 34 0.23 8.01 4.29
CA ALA A 34 -0.11 8.50 2.95
C ALA A 34 -1.41 7.85 2.40
N LEU A 35 -1.64 6.57 2.69
CA LEU A 35 -2.90 5.91 2.33
C LEU A 35 -4.10 6.49 3.08
N GLU A 36 -3.94 6.82 4.37
CA GLU A 36 -5.01 7.46 5.17
C GLU A 36 -5.33 8.88 4.65
N GLU A 37 -4.32 9.64 4.24
CA GLU A 37 -4.47 10.95 3.58
C GLU A 37 -5.22 10.84 2.24
N GLU A 38 -5.03 9.74 1.51
CA GLU A 38 -5.76 9.39 0.28
C GLU A 38 -7.15 8.75 0.57
N GLY A 39 -7.57 8.68 1.84
CA GLY A 39 -8.87 8.16 2.26
C GLY A 39 -8.95 6.63 2.46
N TYR A 40 -7.82 5.93 2.41
CA TYR A 40 -7.73 4.48 2.62
C TYR A 40 -7.32 4.13 4.06
N PHE A 41 -8.33 3.94 4.92
CA PHE A 41 -8.12 3.49 6.30
C PHE A 41 -7.91 1.98 6.37
N ILE A 42 -6.65 1.54 6.23
CA ILE A 42 -6.28 0.12 6.33
C ILE A 42 -5.23 -0.13 7.41
N ASN A 43 -5.28 -1.32 7.99
CA ASN A 43 -4.32 -1.73 9.02
C ASN A 43 -2.89 -1.81 8.44
N HIS A 44 -1.88 -1.39 9.20
CA HIS A 44 -0.47 -1.48 8.84
C HIS A 44 -0.04 -2.89 8.41
N LYS A 45 -0.61 -3.96 9.01
CA LYS A 45 -0.34 -5.34 8.60
C LYS A 45 -0.76 -5.61 7.15
N LYS A 46 -1.89 -5.01 6.72
CA LYS A 46 -2.37 -5.12 5.33
C LYS A 46 -1.45 -4.34 4.39
N VAL A 47 -1.03 -3.13 4.77
CA VAL A 47 -0.06 -2.33 4.01
C VAL A 47 1.23 -3.12 3.80
N TYR A 48 1.79 -3.66 4.88
CA TYR A 48 3.01 -4.47 4.85
C TYR A 48 2.89 -5.66 3.91
N ARG A 49 1.80 -6.44 4.02
CA ARG A 49 1.55 -7.58 3.13
C ARG A 49 1.47 -7.14 1.66
N LEU A 50 0.72 -6.08 1.35
CA LEU A 50 0.56 -5.60 -0.03
C LEU A 50 1.87 -5.06 -0.61
N MET A 51 2.68 -4.34 0.19
CA MET A 51 4.01 -3.89 -0.24
C MET A 51 4.95 -5.06 -0.50
N SER A 52 4.93 -6.08 0.36
CA SER A 52 5.71 -7.31 0.17
C SER A 52 5.29 -8.07 -1.09
N GLU A 53 3.99 -8.23 -1.33
CA GLU A 53 3.47 -8.83 -2.57
C GLU A 53 3.85 -8.05 -3.85
N LEU A 54 4.18 -6.75 -3.71
CA LEU A 54 4.64 -5.89 -4.80
C LEU A 54 6.17 -5.78 -4.90
N ASN A 55 6.91 -6.44 -4.01
CA ASN A 55 8.36 -6.27 -3.85
C ASN A 55 8.80 -4.82 -3.66
N ILE A 56 7.97 -4.01 -2.98
CA ILE A 56 8.28 -2.60 -2.66
C ILE A 56 8.94 -2.53 -1.30
N GLN A 57 10.08 -1.86 -1.23
CA GLN A 57 10.81 -1.57 0.01
C GLN A 57 11.23 -0.10 0.05
N SER A 58 11.40 0.41 1.28
CA SER A 58 12.04 1.71 1.49
C SER A 58 13.48 1.66 0.98
N ILE A 59 13.93 2.73 0.35
CA ILE A 59 15.34 2.89 -0.05
C ILE A 59 16.24 3.40 1.09
N ILE A 60 15.64 3.79 2.22
CA ILE A 60 16.31 4.27 3.45
C ILE A 60 16.05 3.27 4.58
#